data_AF-A0A849L465-F1
#
_entry.id   AF-A0A849L465-F1
#
_cell.length_a   1.000
_cell.length_b   1.000
_cell.length_c   1.000
_cell.angle_alpha   90.00
_cell.angle_beta   90.00
_cell.angle_gamma   90.00
#
_symmetry.space_group_name_H-M   'P 1'
#
loop_
_entity.id
_entity.type
_entity.pdbx_description
1 polymer ?
#
loop_
_entity_poly.entity_id
_entity_poly.type
_entity_poly.pdbx_seq_one_letter_code
_entity_poly.pdbx_strand_id
1 'polypeptide(L)' 'MTWLVILGTLTTLIGLIGLAHCIRTANALRKEPDRDAVRRKLNGLVALNMASVGVAGLGLAFVVVGLIL' A
#
# COMPACT_ATOMS: atom_id res chain seq x y z
N MET A 1 -15.71 -17.07 -9.72
CA MET A 1 -16.49 -16.80 -8.49
C MET A 1 -16.54 -15.31 -8.18
N THR A 2 -17.66 -14.65 -8.47
CA THR A 2 -17.80 -13.18 -8.40
C THR A 2 -17.46 -12.58 -7.02
N TRP A 3 -17.76 -13.29 -5.93
CA TRP A 3 -17.46 -12.82 -4.56
C TRP A 3 -15.95 -12.67 -4.29
N LEU A 4 -15.11 -13.58 -4.77
CA LEU A 4 -13.65 -13.51 -4.63
C LEU A 4 -13.07 -12.32 -5.39
N VAL A 5 -13.63 -12.04 -6.58
CA VAL A 5 -13.24 -10.87 -7.38
C VAL A 5 -13.59 -9.57 -6.66
N ILE A 6 -14.78 -9.47 -6.05
CA ILE A 6 -15.18 -8.28 -5.28
C ILE A 6 -14.26 -8.08 -4.07
N LEU A 7 -14.03 -9.13 -3.28
CA LEU A 7 -13.14 -9.06 -2.11
C LEU A 7 -11.71 -8.71 -2.49
N GLY A 8 -11.19 -9.35 -3.53
CA GLY A 8 -9.86 -9.06 -4.05
C GLY A 8 -9.72 -7.61 -4.51
N THR A 9 -10.71 -7.10 -5.25
CA THR A 9 -10.72 -5.72 -5.73
C THR A 9 -10.74 -4.73 -4.58
N LEU A 10 -11.60 -4.93 -3.57
CA LEU A 10 -11.65 -4.08 -2.38
C LEU A 10 -10.34 -4.11 -1.60
N THR A 11 -9.73 -5.29 -1.44
CA THR A 11 -8.45 -5.46 -0.75
C THR A 11 -7.34 -4.73 -1.50
N THR A 12 -7.30 -4.84 -2.83
CA THR A 12 -6.34 -4.09 -3.66
C THR A 12 -6.53 -2.59 -3.53
N LEU A 13 -7.77 -2.10 -3.54
CA LEU A 13 -8.06 -0.67 -3.36
C LEU A 13 -7.57 -0.15 -2.00
N ILE A 14 -7.75 -0.92 -0.92
CA ILE A 14 -7.23 -0.56 0.41
C ILE A 14 -5.70 -0.45 0.38
N GLY A 15 -5.01 -1.42 -0.23
CA GLY A 15 -3.56 -1.37 -0.42
C GLY A 15 -3.10 -0.13 -1.21
N LEU A 16 -3.83 0.23 -2.26
CA LEU A 16 -3.54 1.43 -3.07
C LEU A 16 -3.75 2.73 -2.29
N ILE A 17 -4.77 2.82 -1.44
CA ILE A 17 -4.99 3.98 -0.57
C ILE A 17 -3.84 4.13 0.43
N GLY A 18 -3.38 3.02 1.03
CA GLY A 18 -2.21 3.01 1.91
C GLY A 18 -0.94 3.49 1.20
N LEU A 19 -0.72 3.02 -0.04
CA LEU A 19 0.40 3.46 -0.88
C LEU A 19 0.32 4.95 -1.20
N ALA A 20 -0.85 5.47 -1.57
CA ALA A 20 -1.06 6.90 -1.85
C ALA A 20 -0.77 7.77 -0.61
N HIS A 21 -1.18 7.31 0.58
CA HIS A 21 -0.86 7.98 1.84
C HIS A 21 0.66 7.99 2.10
N CYS A 22 1.34 6.87 1.87
CA CYS A 22 2.79 6.79 2.00
C CYS A 22 3.51 7.76 1.07
N ILE A 23 3.10 7.85 -0.20
CA ILE A 23 3.69 8.77 -1.18
C ILE A 23 3.49 10.24 -0.77
N ARG A 24 2.27 10.61 -0.35
CA ARG A 24 1.99 11.98 0.11
C ARG A 24 2.84 12.36 1.32
N THR A 25 2.95 11.45 2.28
CA THR A 25 3.75 11.65 3.49
C THR A 25 5.23 11.77 3.15
N ALA A 26 5.77 10.88 2.32
CA ALA A 26 7.16 10.95 1.87
C ALA A 26 7.47 12.25 1.13
N ASN A 27 6.56 12.72 0.27
CA ASN A 27 6.74 13.97 -0.47
C ASN A 27 6.71 15.20 0.45
N ALA A 28 5.88 15.19 1.50
CA ALA A 28 5.89 16.25 2.52
C ALA A 28 7.22 16.28 3.29
N LEU A 29 7.77 15.11 3.64
CA LEU A 29 9.06 14.99 4.33
C LEU A 29 10.25 15.53 3.52
N ARG A 30 10.15 15.63 2.19
CA ARG A 30 11.25 16.17 1.35
C ARG A 30 11.56 17.64 1.65
N LYS A 31 10.63 18.37 2.25
CA LYS A 31 10.79 19.79 2.61
C LYS A 31 11.32 19.98 4.04
N GLU A 32 11.45 18.91 4.82
CA GLU A 32 11.86 18.97 6.22
C GLU A 32 13.39 19.20 6.31
N PRO A 33 13.86 20.25 7.02
CA PRO A 33 15.28 20.57 7.12
C PRO A 33 16.05 19.62 8.06
N ASP A 34 15.38 19.00 9.03
CA ASP A 34 15.99 18.05 9.96
C ASP A 34 16.15 16.65 9.33
N ARG A 35 17.38 16.34 8.92
CA ARG A 35 17.73 15.10 8.23
C ARG A 35 17.60 13.86 9.12
N ASP A 36 17.82 13.98 10.42
CA ASP A 36 17.75 12.84 11.35
C ASP A 36 16.29 12.50 11.66
N ALA A 37 15.44 13.52 11.84
CA ALA A 37 14.01 13.33 11.97
C ALA A 37 13.39 12.71 10.70
N VAL A 38 13.81 13.16 9.52
CA VAL A 38 13.36 12.60 8.23
C VAL A 38 13.72 11.13 8.12
N ARG A 39 14.95 10.74 8.47
CA ARG A 39 15.41 9.36 8.34
C ARG A 39 14.66 8.38 9.24
N ARG A 40 14.35 8.79 10.48
CA ARG A 40 13.51 7.99 11.39
C ARG A 40 12.10 7.79 10.83
N LYS A 41 11.47 8.87 10.34
CA LYS A 41 10.13 8.79 9.76
C LYS A 41 10.12 7.93 8.48
N LEU A 42 11.11 8.10 7.59
CA LEU A 42 11.22 7.32 6.36
C LEU A 42 11.30 5.81 6.61
N ASN A 43 12.02 5.35 7.63
CA ASN A 43 12.07 3.92 7.98
C ASN A 43 10.67 3.36 8.30
N GLY A 44 9.85 4.11 9.04
CA GLY A 44 8.46 3.75 9.30
C GLY A 44 7.60 3.75 8.04
N LEU A 45 7.80 4.73 7.14
CA LEU A 45 7.12 4.77 5.85
C LEU A 45 7.48 3.57 4.96
N VAL A 46 8.72 3.10 4.97
CA VAL A 46 9.13 1.92 4.17
C VAL A 46 8.39 0.66 4.65
N ALA A 47 8.25 0.47 5.97
CA ALA A 47 7.47 -0.63 6.52
C ALA A 47 5.99 -0.52 6.10
N LEU A 48 5.40 0.68 6.19
CA LEU A 48 4.02 0.93 5.75
C LEU A 48 3.84 0.71 4.24
N ASN A 49 4.82 1.10 3.42
CA ASN A 49 4.83 0.88 1.99
C ASN A 49 4.83 -0.61 1.66
N MET A 50 5.73 -1.37 2.29
CA MET A 50 5.80 -2.83 2.10
C MET A 50 4.51 -3.52 2.51
N ALA A 51 3.90 -3.11 3.64
CA ALA A 51 2.59 -3.61 4.05
C ALA A 51 1.50 -3.28 3.01
N SER A 52 1.47 -2.04 2.52
CA SER A 52 0.49 -1.58 1.52
C SER A 52 0.62 -2.34 0.19
N VAL A 53 1.85 -2.55 -0.29
CA VAL A 53 2.12 -3.35 -1.49
C VAL A 53 1.74 -4.81 -1.28
N GLY A 54 2.05 -5.39 -0.12
CA GLY A 54 1.64 -6.74 0.23
C GLY A 54 0.13 -6.94 0.21
N VAL A 55 -0.62 -6.03 0.83
CA VAL A 55 -2.09 -6.02 0.81
C VAL A 55 -2.61 -5.88 -0.62
N ALA A 56 -2.03 -4.98 -1.41
CA ALA A 56 -2.44 -4.78 -2.80
C ALA A 56 -2.22 -6.04 -3.65
N GLY A 57 -1.07 -6.71 -3.48
CA GLY A 57 -0.73 -7.95 -4.16
C GLY A 57 -1.61 -9.13 -3.75
N LEU A 58 -1.94 -9.25 -2.46
CA LEU A 58 -2.88 -10.26 -1.97
C LEU A 58 -4.29 -10.08 -2.55
N GLY A 59 -4.78 -8.83 -2.59
CA GLY A 59 -6.06 -8.53 -3.23
C GLY A 59 -6.06 -8.91 -4.71
N LEU A 60 -4.97 -8.62 -5.43
CA LEU A 60 -4.84 -8.98 -6.83
C LEU A 60 -4.82 -10.51 -7.02
N ALA A 61 -4.13 -11.23 -6.14
CA ALA A 61 -4.13 -12.69 -6.16
C ALA A 61 -5.54 -13.27 -5.97
N PHE A 62 -6.36 -12.70 -5.09
CA PHE A 62 -7.77 -13.11 -4.94
C PHE A 62 -8.60 -12.82 -6.19
N VAL A 63 -8.37 -11.71 -6.88
CA VAL A 63 -9.02 -11.43 -8.17
C VAL A 63 -8.65 -12.50 -9.19
N VAL A 64 -7.35 -12.79 -9.34
CA VAL A 64 -6.86 -13.81 -10.30
C VAL A 64 -7.46 -15.18 -9.99
N VAL A 65 -7.42 -15.62 -8.74
CA VAL A 65 -8.03 -16.90 -8.32
C VAL A 65 -9.54 -16.91 -8.59
N GLY A 66 -10.24 -15.82 -8.28
CA GLY A 66 -11.68 -15.71 -8.52
C GLY A 66 -12.10 -15.62 -9.98
N LEU A 67 -11.17 -15.30 -10.88
CA LEU A 67 -11.37 -15.35 -12.34
C LEU A 67 -11.11 -16.74 -12.91
N ILE A 68 -10.14 -17.47 -12.34
CA ILE A 68 -9.79 -18.84 -12.77
C ILE A 68 -10.85 -19.85 -12.29
N LEU A 69 -11.40 -19.65 -11.09
CA LEU A 69 -12.33 -20.54 -10.40
C LEU A 69 -13.75 -19.98 -10.40
#